data_AF-A0AAD4H004-F1
#
_entry.id   AF-A0AAD4H004-F1
#
_cell.length_a   1.000
_cell.length_b   1.000
_cell.length_c   1.000
_cell.angle_alpha   90.00
_cell.angle_beta   90.00
_cell.angle_gamma   90.00
#
_symmetry.space_group_name_H-M   'P 1'
#
loop_
_entity.id
_entity.type
_entity.pdbx_description
1 polymer ?
#
loop_
_entity_poly.entity_id
_entity_poly.type
_entity_poly.pdbx_seq_one_letter_code
_entity_poly.pdbx_strand_id
1 'polypeptide(L)'
;NAGGGGERVLWTAIRDIQQKYPHVVSVVYTGDTDVNKQDILERVRTRFNIELDPSLIGFEFLKKRFWIEDAKWPRFTLIGQSIGSMVLGWEALKRVVPDIWIDTMGYAFTYPAARIFGGCQVVAYVHYPTISSDMIGRVASRESGHNNANEVAKSSFYTGLKLVYYRLFALIYAI
;
A
#
# COMPACT_ATOMS: atom_id res chain seq x y z
N ASN A 1 -11.43 3.84 4.18
CA ASN A 1 -11.34 4.66 2.96
C ASN A 1 -10.69 6.00 3.26
N ALA A 2 -9.51 6.25 2.69
CA ALA A 2 -8.79 7.52 2.84
C ALA A 2 -9.31 8.62 1.90
N GLY A 3 -10.15 8.25 0.91
CA GLY A 3 -10.83 9.18 0.00
C GLY A 3 -9.93 9.85 -1.04
N GLY A 4 -8.68 9.38 -1.19
CA GLY A 4 -7.67 9.98 -2.07
C GLY A 4 -7.65 9.45 -3.50
N GLY A 5 -6.75 9.98 -4.33
CA GLY A 5 -6.61 9.61 -5.74
C GLY A 5 -6.27 8.13 -5.99
N GLY A 6 -5.45 7.51 -5.14
CA GLY A 6 -5.12 6.08 -5.25
C GLY A 6 -6.35 5.17 -5.04
N GLU A 7 -7.28 5.58 -4.18
CA GLU A 7 -8.51 4.84 -3.94
C GLU A 7 -9.43 4.87 -5.18
N ARG A 8 -9.49 5.99 -5.91
CA ARG A 8 -10.23 6.07 -7.18
C ARG A 8 -9.69 5.12 -8.25
N VAL A 9 -8.38 4.92 -8.31
CA VAL A 9 -7.76 3.99 -9.27
C VAL A 9 -8.22 2.56 -9.03
N LEU A 10 -8.22 2.10 -7.77
CA LEU A 10 -8.73 0.79 -7.38
C LEU A 10 -10.17 0.57 -7.87
N TRP A 11 -11.08 1.50 -7.53
CA TRP A 11 -12.50 1.33 -7.87
C TRP A 11 -12.76 1.40 -9.38
N THR A 12 -12.00 2.24 -10.09
CA THR A 12 -12.07 2.32 -11.57
C THR A 12 -11.62 1.00 -12.20
N ALA A 13 -10.52 0.42 -11.72
CA ALA A 13 -10.02 -0.85 -12.20
C ALA A 13 -11.03 -1.99 -11.98
N ILE A 14 -11.65 -2.06 -10.79
CA ILE A 14 -12.66 -3.08 -10.50
C ILE A 14 -13.89 -2.94 -11.42
N ARG A 15 -14.40 -1.72 -11.62
CA ARG A 15 -15.52 -1.46 -12.54
C ARG A 15 -15.19 -1.96 -13.96
N ASP A 16 -14.01 -1.62 -14.47
CA ASP A 16 -13.62 -1.98 -15.82
C ASP A 16 -13.39 -3.49 -15.97
N ILE A 17 -12.90 -4.16 -14.92
CA ILE A 17 -12.81 -5.63 -14.84
C ILE A 17 -14.20 -6.24 -14.88
N GLN A 18 -15.16 -5.75 -14.09
CA GLN A 18 -16.54 -6.26 -14.09
C GLN A 18 -17.20 -6.13 -15.46
N GLN A 19 -16.99 -4.99 -16.15
CA GLN A 19 -17.56 -4.76 -17.48
C GLN A 19 -16.93 -5.64 -18.56
N LYS A 20 -15.61 -5.84 -18.51
CA LYS A 20 -14.87 -6.57 -19.56
C LYS A 20 -14.81 -8.08 -19.32
N TYR A 21 -14.84 -8.50 -18.06
CA TYR A 21 -14.66 -9.89 -17.63
C TYR A 21 -15.72 -10.27 -16.58
N PRO A 22 -17.00 -10.49 -16.99
CA PRO A 22 -18.10 -10.73 -16.07
C PRO A 22 -18.03 -12.06 -15.30
N HIS A 23 -17.07 -12.92 -15.64
CA HIS A 23 -16.77 -14.17 -14.93
C HIS A 23 -15.70 -13.99 -13.83
N VAL A 24 -15.12 -12.79 -13.70
CA VAL A 24 -14.09 -12.48 -12.70
C VAL A 24 -14.73 -11.81 -11.49
N VAL A 25 -14.34 -12.27 -10.30
CA VAL A 25 -14.72 -11.65 -9.03
C VAL A 25 -13.51 -10.92 -8.46
N SER A 26 -13.70 -9.68 -8.01
CA SER A 26 -12.67 -8.92 -7.31
C SER A 26 -12.83 -9.08 -5.80
N VAL A 27 -11.73 -9.33 -5.08
CA VAL A 27 -11.72 -9.32 -3.61
C VAL A 27 -10.88 -8.16 -3.13
N VAL A 28 -11.49 -7.26 -2.34
CA VAL A 28 -10.80 -6.12 -1.75
C VAL A 28 -10.44 -6.45 -0.31
N TYR A 29 -9.14 -6.45 -0.01
CA TYR A 29 -8.66 -6.51 1.36
C TYR A 29 -8.69 -5.11 1.98
N THR A 30 -9.44 -4.93 3.06
CA THR A 30 -9.58 -3.64 3.74
C THR A 30 -9.34 -3.77 5.24
N GLY A 31 -8.77 -2.74 5.85
CA GLY A 31 -8.68 -2.63 7.31
C GLY A 31 -9.77 -1.77 7.93
N ASP A 32 -10.79 -1.37 7.17
CA ASP A 32 -11.96 -0.63 7.69
C ASP A 32 -12.96 -1.64 8.30
N THR A 33 -12.65 -2.17 9.48
CA THR A 33 -13.45 -3.23 10.13
C THR A 33 -14.77 -2.74 10.73
N ASP A 34 -15.02 -1.44 10.69
CA ASP A 34 -16.16 -0.74 11.27
C ASP A 34 -17.29 -0.45 10.26
N VAL A 35 -17.15 -0.92 9.02
CA VAL A 35 -18.13 -0.71 7.94
C VAL A 35 -18.50 -2.02 7.26
N ASN A 36 -19.71 -2.09 6.72
CA ASN A 36 -20.13 -3.23 5.92
C ASN A 36 -19.91 -3.00 4.41
N LYS A 37 -20.12 -4.06 3.62
CA LYS A 37 -19.97 -4.03 2.16
C LYS A 37 -20.84 -2.96 1.50
N GLN A 38 -22.11 -2.84 1.90
CA GLN A 38 -23.05 -1.89 1.35
C GLN A 38 -22.60 -0.44 1.62
N ASP A 39 -22.10 -0.17 2.82
CA ASP A 39 -21.55 1.14 3.19
C ASP A 39 -20.35 1.52 2.30
N ILE A 40 -19.46 0.56 2.03
CA ILE A 40 -18.31 0.79 1.15
C ILE A 40 -18.79 1.09 -0.27
N LEU A 41 -19.69 0.28 -0.83
CA LEU A 41 -20.20 0.47 -2.19
C LEU A 41 -20.91 1.81 -2.35
N GLU A 42 -21.73 2.21 -1.36
CA GLU A 42 -22.40 3.51 -1.37
C GLU A 42 -21.39 4.68 -1.28
N ARG A 43 -20.32 4.53 -0.49
CA ARG A 43 -19.22 5.52 -0.46
C ARG A 43 -18.50 5.61 -1.81
N VAL A 44 -18.28 4.49 -2.50
CA VAL A 44 -17.66 4.48 -3.83
C VAL A 44 -18.54 5.22 -4.84
N ARG A 45 -19.85 4.93 -4.84
CA ARG A 45 -20.84 5.61 -5.67
C ARG A 45 -20.87 7.11 -5.40
N THR A 46 -21.05 7.50 -4.15
CA THR A 46 -21.21 8.91 -3.77
C THR A 46 -19.93 9.74 -3.92
N ARG A 47 -18.75 9.18 -3.62
CA ARG A 47 -17.48 9.93 -3.69
C ARG A 47 -16.85 9.95 -5.07
N PHE A 48 -16.97 8.86 -5.83
CA PHE A 48 -16.25 8.71 -7.09
C PHE A 48 -17.16 8.60 -8.32
N ASN A 49 -18.48 8.56 -8.13
CA ASN A 49 -19.46 8.32 -9.18
C ASN A 49 -19.16 7.01 -9.95
N ILE A 50 -18.80 5.97 -9.21
CA ILE A 50 -18.51 4.63 -9.72
C ILE A 50 -19.54 3.67 -9.13
N GLU A 51 -20.32 3.05 -10.01
CA GLU A 51 -21.23 1.97 -9.65
C GLU A 51 -20.56 0.62 -9.91
N LEU A 52 -20.67 -0.29 -8.95
CA LEU A 52 -20.08 -1.63 -9.00
C LEU A 52 -21.18 -2.66 -8.80
N ASP A 53 -21.11 -3.78 -9.53
CA ASP A 53 -21.99 -4.92 -9.31
C ASP A 53 -21.63 -5.59 -7.97
N PRO A 54 -22.54 -5.59 -6.96
CA PRO A 54 -22.27 -6.22 -5.67
C PRO A 54 -22.03 -7.72 -5.76
N SER A 55 -22.49 -8.42 -6.80
CA SER A 55 -22.29 -9.87 -6.94
C SER A 55 -20.86 -10.25 -7.36
N LEU A 56 -20.15 -9.33 -8.01
CA LEU A 56 -18.79 -9.53 -8.54
C LEU A 56 -17.69 -8.90 -7.68
N ILE A 57 -18.00 -8.53 -6.44
CA ILE A 57 -17.03 -7.97 -5.49
C ILE A 57 -17.20 -8.53 -4.08
N GLY A 58 -16.10 -9.01 -3.51
CA GLY A 58 -15.97 -9.46 -2.12
C GLY A 58 -15.10 -8.51 -1.28
N PHE A 59 -15.25 -8.56 0.04
CA PHE A 59 -14.47 -7.76 0.98
C PHE A 59 -13.91 -8.65 2.09
N GLU A 60 -12.60 -8.60 2.27
CA GLU A 60 -11.90 -9.29 3.36
C GLU A 60 -11.37 -8.26 4.37
N PHE A 61 -11.93 -8.30 5.57
CA PHE A 61 -11.63 -7.35 6.63
C PHE A 61 -10.42 -7.80 7.46
N LEU A 62 -9.30 -7.12 7.25
CA LEU A 62 -8.02 -7.38 7.89
C LEU A 62 -7.90 -6.65 9.24
N LYS A 63 -7.34 -7.33 10.24
CA LYS A 63 -7.19 -6.79 11.60
C LYS A 63 -5.83 -6.16 11.84
N LYS A 64 -4.83 -6.43 10.99
CA LYS A 64 -3.44 -6.00 11.20
C LYS A 64 -3.05 -4.72 10.49
N ARG A 65 -4.03 -3.91 10.04
CA ARG A 65 -3.76 -2.61 9.38
C ARG A 65 -2.84 -1.70 10.20
N PHE A 66 -2.90 -1.74 11.53
CA PHE A 66 -2.03 -0.96 12.39
C PHE A 66 -0.52 -1.20 12.19
N TRP A 67 -0.11 -2.29 11.53
CA TRP A 67 1.30 -2.54 11.20
C TRP A 67 1.83 -1.69 10.04
N ILE A 68 0.96 -1.12 9.20
CA ILE A 68 1.34 -0.24 8.08
C ILE A 68 1.12 1.24 8.41
N GLU A 69 0.67 1.58 9.61
CA GLU A 69 0.50 2.95 10.06
C GLU A 69 1.85 3.56 10.50
N ASP A 70 2.07 4.82 10.16
CA ASP A 70 3.31 5.56 10.46
C ASP A 70 3.51 5.73 11.97
N ALA A 71 2.44 5.95 12.73
CA ALA A 71 2.45 6.04 14.18
C ALA A 71 3.04 4.79 14.87
N LYS A 72 2.95 3.61 14.24
CA LYS A 72 3.56 2.38 14.74
C LYS A 72 5.09 2.40 14.65
N TRP A 73 5.64 3.20 13.75
CA TRP A 73 7.05 3.23 13.39
C TRP A 73 7.63 4.65 13.48
N PRO A 74 7.79 5.20 14.71
CA PRO A 74 8.30 6.56 14.91
C PRO A 74 9.76 6.75 14.47
N ARG A 75 10.49 5.64 14.26
CA ARG A 75 11.83 5.60 13.67
C ARG A 75 11.89 4.46 12.67
N PHE A 76 12.73 4.60 11.64
CA PHE A 76 12.89 3.60 10.59
C PHE A 76 11.55 3.22 9.91
N THR A 77 10.71 4.23 9.67
CA THR A 77 9.33 4.06 9.19
C THR A 77 9.24 3.23 7.91
N LEU A 78 10.10 3.47 6.91
CA LEU A 78 10.05 2.75 5.64
C LEU A 78 10.23 1.23 5.80
N ILE A 79 11.28 0.78 6.49
CA ILE A 79 11.49 -0.65 6.72
C ILE A 79 10.43 -1.24 7.66
N GLY A 80 10.00 -0.48 8.67
CA GLY A 80 8.92 -0.88 9.57
C GLY A 80 7.61 -1.14 8.84
N GLN A 81 7.13 -0.17 8.06
CA GLN A 81 5.93 -0.31 7.24
C GLN A 81 6.08 -1.40 6.17
N SER A 82 7.29 -1.59 5.62
CA SER A 82 7.57 -2.67 4.67
C SER A 82 7.38 -4.05 5.31
N ILE A 83 7.97 -4.28 6.49
CA ILE A 83 7.75 -5.51 7.27
C ILE A 83 6.27 -5.64 7.67
N GLY A 84 5.65 -4.55 8.11
CA GLY A 84 4.23 -4.51 8.44
C GLY A 84 3.33 -4.90 7.27
N SER A 85 3.67 -4.47 6.06
CA SER A 85 2.95 -4.83 4.85
C SER A 85 3.09 -6.31 4.52
N MET A 86 4.23 -6.95 4.80
CA MET A 86 4.38 -8.41 4.65
C MET A 86 3.46 -9.15 5.62
N VAL A 87 3.38 -8.69 6.88
CA VAL A 87 2.47 -9.27 7.89
C VAL A 87 1.01 -9.12 7.47
N LEU A 88 0.65 -7.97 6.91
CA LEU A 88 -0.70 -7.69 6.44
C LEU A 88 -1.05 -8.50 5.18
N GLY A 89 -0.14 -8.58 4.21
CA GLY A 89 -0.26 -9.41 3.02
C GLY A 89 -0.40 -10.89 3.37
N TRP A 90 0.34 -11.36 4.37
CA TRP A 90 0.19 -12.72 4.90
C TRP A 90 -1.15 -12.97 5.60
N GLU A 91 -1.71 -11.95 6.27
CA GLU A 91 -3.07 -12.05 6.80
C GLU A 91 -4.08 -12.19 5.67
N ALA A 92 -3.96 -11.37 4.62
CA ALA A 92 -4.83 -11.38 3.45
C ALA A 92 -4.79 -12.73 2.69
N LEU A 93 -3.60 -13.27 2.42
CA LEU A 93 -3.44 -14.57 1.76
C LEU A 93 -4.05 -15.73 2.56
N LYS A 94 -4.11 -15.61 3.90
CA LYS A 94 -4.79 -16.60 4.74
C LYS A 94 -6.32 -16.48 4.72
N ARG A 95 -6.87 -15.38 4.21
CA ARG A 95 -8.32 -15.21 4.01
C ARG A 95 -8.73 -15.77 2.67
N VAL A 96 -8.12 -15.24 1.61
CA VAL A 96 -8.38 -15.59 0.22
C VAL A 96 -7.05 -15.52 -0.51
N VAL A 97 -6.73 -16.52 -1.31
CA VAL A 97 -5.58 -16.49 -2.23
C VAL A 97 -6.13 -16.21 -3.64
N PRO A 98 -5.85 -15.04 -4.25
CA PRO A 98 -6.35 -14.72 -5.58
C PRO A 98 -5.43 -15.26 -6.67
N ASP A 99 -5.95 -15.41 -7.89
CA ASP A 99 -5.11 -15.72 -9.07
C ASP A 99 -4.19 -14.54 -9.43
N ILE A 100 -4.72 -13.32 -9.30
CA ILE A 100 -4.02 -12.06 -9.58
C ILE A 100 -4.03 -11.19 -8.33
N TRP A 101 -2.85 -10.89 -7.79
CA TRP A 101 -2.63 -9.96 -6.69
C TRP A 101 -2.37 -8.56 -7.25
N ILE A 102 -3.28 -7.63 -7.01
CA ILE A 102 -3.20 -6.26 -7.51
C ILE A 102 -2.86 -5.30 -6.35
N ASP A 103 -1.78 -4.53 -6.50
CA ASP A 103 -1.44 -3.45 -5.57
C ASP A 103 -1.65 -2.07 -6.19
N THR A 104 -2.46 -1.25 -5.52
CA THR A 104 -2.68 0.16 -5.85
C THR A 104 -2.23 1.10 -4.73
N MET A 105 -1.71 0.56 -3.63
CA MET A 105 -1.32 1.28 -2.41
C MET A 105 0.19 1.49 -2.31
N GLY A 106 0.99 0.72 -3.05
CA GLY A 106 2.45 0.83 -3.05
C GLY A 106 3.13 0.00 -1.96
N TYR A 107 2.50 -1.10 -1.54
CA TYR A 107 3.04 -2.09 -0.61
C TYR A 107 3.82 -3.18 -1.33
N ALA A 108 4.94 -2.80 -1.95
CA ALA A 108 5.76 -3.69 -2.77
C ALA A 108 6.24 -4.97 -2.06
N PHE A 109 6.44 -4.89 -0.75
CA PHE A 109 6.88 -6.03 0.06
C PHE A 109 5.79 -7.11 0.24
N THR A 110 4.55 -6.85 -0.18
CA THR A 110 3.53 -7.91 -0.27
C THR A 110 3.77 -8.84 -1.45
N TYR A 111 4.49 -8.40 -2.49
CA TYR A 111 4.60 -9.13 -3.75
C TYR A 111 5.34 -10.47 -3.61
N PRO A 112 6.49 -10.55 -2.90
CA PRO A 112 7.15 -11.82 -2.69
C PRO A 112 6.25 -12.80 -1.93
N ALA A 113 5.48 -12.33 -0.94
CA ALA A 113 4.57 -13.17 -0.20
C ALA A 113 3.45 -13.73 -1.10
N ALA A 114 2.84 -12.87 -1.92
CA ALA A 114 1.80 -13.27 -2.87
C ALA A 114 2.32 -14.26 -3.91
N ARG A 115 3.51 -14.02 -4.49
CA ARG A 115 4.10 -14.89 -5.50
C ARG A 115 4.57 -16.24 -4.93
N ILE A 116 5.31 -16.22 -3.82
CA ILE A 116 5.96 -17.42 -3.27
C ILE A 116 4.95 -18.30 -2.54
N PHE A 117 4.08 -17.72 -1.72
CA PHE A 117 3.16 -18.49 -0.89
C PHE A 117 1.74 -18.58 -1.46
N GLY A 118 1.31 -17.58 -2.23
CA GLY A 118 0.00 -17.59 -2.87
C GLY A 118 0.03 -18.13 -4.31
N GLY A 119 1.20 -18.24 -4.94
CA GLY A 119 1.30 -18.56 -6.37
C GLY A 119 0.68 -17.49 -7.29
N CYS A 120 0.42 -16.28 -6.76
CA CYS A 120 -0.31 -15.25 -7.48
C CYS A 120 0.54 -14.62 -8.59
N GLN A 121 -0.11 -14.27 -9.71
CA GLN A 121 0.44 -13.25 -10.60
C GLN A 121 0.34 -11.89 -9.92
N VAL A 122 1.40 -11.09 -9.91
CA VAL A 122 1.39 -9.77 -9.26
C VAL A 122 1.32 -8.66 -10.31
N VAL A 123 0.39 -7.72 -10.11
CA VAL A 123 0.24 -6.49 -10.90
C VAL A 123 0.27 -5.31 -9.95
N ALA A 124 0.99 -4.25 -10.30
CA ALA A 124 1.14 -3.08 -9.45
C ALA A 124 0.90 -1.78 -10.22
N TYR A 125 0.11 -0.89 -9.64
CA TYR A 125 -0.01 0.51 -10.03
C TYR A 125 0.57 1.37 -8.91
N VAL A 126 1.80 1.85 -9.09
CA VAL A 126 2.52 2.64 -8.09
C VAL A 126 2.78 4.02 -8.64
N HIS A 127 2.01 5.01 -8.16
CA HIS A 127 2.18 6.41 -8.60
C HIS A 127 3.36 7.09 -7.91
N TYR A 128 3.58 6.80 -6.62
CA TYR A 128 4.74 7.26 -5.85
C TYR A 128 5.42 6.05 -5.22
N PRO A 129 6.71 5.79 -5.51
CA PRO A 129 7.44 4.67 -4.91
C PRO A 129 7.62 4.90 -3.40
N THR A 130 7.79 3.80 -2.66
CA THR A 130 7.99 3.84 -1.19
C THR A 130 9.22 4.68 -0.80
N ILE A 131 10.24 4.72 -1.67
CA ILE A 131 11.42 5.57 -1.55
C ILE A 131 11.74 6.18 -2.92
N SER A 132 12.06 7.48 -2.94
CA SER A 132 12.41 8.21 -4.18
C SER A 132 13.80 8.83 -4.13
N SER A 133 14.34 9.17 -5.30
CA SER A 133 15.56 9.98 -5.44
C SER A 133 15.44 11.31 -4.71
N ASP A 134 14.27 11.95 -4.74
CA ASP A 134 14.01 13.24 -4.08
C ASP A 134 14.08 13.13 -2.56
N MET A 135 13.59 12.03 -1.98
CA MET A 135 13.73 11.76 -0.56
C MET A 135 15.20 11.62 -0.14
N ILE A 136 16.01 10.94 -0.96
CA ILE A 136 17.46 10.80 -0.73
C ILE A 136 18.15 12.16 -0.91
N GLY A 137 17.82 12.90 -1.97
CA GLY A 137 18.34 14.22 -2.27
C GLY A 137 18.07 15.22 -1.14
N ARG A 138 16.85 15.22 -0.59
CA ARG A 138 16.48 16.10 0.53
C ARG A 138 17.33 15.85 1.78
N VAL A 139 17.58 14.58 2.12
CA VAL A 139 18.47 14.24 3.24
C VAL A 139 19.90 14.66 2.92
N ALA A 140 20.37 14.46 1.69
CA ALA A 140 21.71 14.86 1.26
C ALA A 140 21.93 16.39 1.32
N SER A 141 20.92 17.16 0.91
CA SER A 141 20.88 18.63 1.03
C SER A 141 20.65 19.13 2.45
N ARG A 142 20.42 18.23 3.42
CA ARG A 142 20.12 18.56 4.83
C ARG A 142 18.92 19.49 4.97
N GLU A 143 17.96 19.36 4.07
CA GLU A 143 16.73 20.14 4.08
C GLU A 143 15.73 19.50 5.05
N SER A 144 15.11 20.31 5.91
CA SER A 144 14.05 19.84 6.80
C SER A 144 12.74 19.63 6.02
N GLY A 145 11.91 18.72 6.50
CA GLY A 145 10.58 18.47 5.94
C GLY A 145 9.90 17.28 6.58
N HIS A 146 8.73 16.89 6.08
CA HIS A 146 7.94 15.77 6.62
C HIS A 146 8.77 14.48 6.76
N ASN A 147 9.59 14.19 5.74
CA ASN A 147 10.40 12.98 5.70
C ASN A 147 11.82 13.23 6.23
N ASN A 148 12.16 14.43 6.73
CA ASN A 148 13.47 14.76 7.28
C ASN A 148 13.37 15.73 8.47
N ALA A 149 13.39 15.15 9.68
CA ALA A 149 13.30 15.90 10.92
C ALA A 149 14.43 16.94 11.06
N ASN A 150 14.12 18.06 11.72
CA ASN A 150 15.03 19.21 11.83
C ASN A 150 16.33 18.85 12.55
N GLU A 151 16.25 17.93 13.52
CA GLU A 151 17.39 17.40 14.28
C GLU A 151 18.34 16.62 13.37
N VAL A 152 17.80 15.90 12.38
CA VAL A 152 18.60 15.17 11.38
C VAL A 152 19.27 16.17 10.45
N ALA A 153 18.53 17.14 9.91
CA ALA A 153 19.06 18.18 9.02
C ALA A 153 20.21 18.98 9.67
N LYS A 154 20.09 19.32 10.96
CA LYS A 154 21.11 20.08 11.70
C LYS A 154 22.37 19.27 12.04
N SER A 155 22.34 17.94 11.96
CA SER A 155 23.46 17.07 12.32
C SER A 155 24.04 16.32 11.12
N SER A 156 25.32 16.53 10.83
CA SER A 156 26.04 15.81 9.78
C SER A 156 26.09 14.30 10.04
N PHE A 157 26.23 13.90 11.31
CA PHE A 157 26.25 12.50 11.71
C PHE A 157 24.90 11.81 11.47
N TYR A 158 23.79 12.39 11.94
CA TYR A 158 22.46 11.81 11.75
C TYR A 158 22.03 11.85 10.28
N THR A 159 22.43 12.89 9.54
CA THR A 159 22.26 12.93 8.08
C THR A 159 22.96 11.75 7.42
N GLY A 160 24.23 11.50 7.74
CA GLY A 160 25.01 10.38 7.21
C GLY A 160 24.36 9.03 7.48
N LEU A 161 23.93 8.79 8.74
CA LEU A 161 23.25 7.56 9.12
C LEU A 161 21.93 7.36 8.34
N LYS A 162 21.15 8.43 8.17
CA LYS A 162 19.90 8.37 7.42
C LYS A 162 20.11 8.14 5.93
N LEU A 163 21.16 8.70 5.34
CA LEU A 163 21.53 8.43 3.95
C LEU A 163 21.88 6.97 3.72
N VAL A 164 22.67 6.36 4.63
CA VAL A 164 22.97 4.92 4.57
C VAL A 164 21.68 4.12 4.66
N TYR A 165 20.80 4.44 5.62
CA TYR A 165 19.50 3.79 5.76
C TYR A 165 18.65 3.90 4.49
N TYR A 166 18.45 5.09 3.92
CA TYR A 166 17.64 5.28 2.72
C TYR A 166 18.24 4.59 1.49
N ARG A 167 19.57 4.60 1.33
CA ARG A 167 20.23 3.93 0.20
C ARG A 167 20.13 2.41 0.32
N LEU A 168 20.36 1.84 1.50
CA LEU A 168 20.16 0.41 1.73
C LEU A 168 18.71 0.00 1.49
N PHE A 169 17.75 0.79 1.98
CA PHE A 169 16.33 0.54 1.74
C PHE A 169 15.99 0.61 0.25
N ALA A 170 16.51 1.58 -0.50
CA ALA A 170 16.31 1.69 -1.94
C ALA A 170 16.88 0.49 -2.71
N LEU A 171 18.02 -0.06 -2.29
CA LEU A 171 18.57 -1.30 -2.87
C LEU A 171 17.63 -2.49 -2.63
N ILE A 172 17.08 -2.63 -1.43
CA ILE A 172 16.12 -3.70 -1.11
C ILE A 172 14.83 -3.53 -1.91
N TYR A 173 14.32 -2.30 -2.04
CA TYR A 173 13.09 -1.99 -2.78
C TYR A 173 13.21 -2.22 -4.29
N ALA A 174 14.43 -2.21 -4.84
CA ALA A 174 14.68 -2.43 -6.26
C ALA A 174 14.67 -3.92 -6.68
N ILE A 175 14.53 -4.84 -5.73
CA ILE A 175 14.46 -6.30 -5.95
C ILE A 175 13.01 -6.71 -6.21
#